data_AF-A0A524KNU0-F1
#
_entry.id   AF-A0A524KNU0-F1
#
_cell.length_a   1.000
_cell.length_b   1.000
_cell.length_c   1.000
_cell.angle_alpha   90.00
_cell.angle_beta   90.00
_cell.angle_gamma   90.00
#
_symmetry.space_group_name_H-M   'P 1'
#
loop_
_entity.id
_entity.type
_entity.pdbx_description
1 polymer ?
#
loop_
_entity_poly.entity_id
_entity_poly.type
_entity_poly.pdbx_seq_one_letter_code
_entity_poly.pdbx_strand_id
1 'polypeptide(L)'
;MKTLRLAVLLTLAVAMLLALRPGPAGAVPVFARKYGLNCTNCHSGFPRLNDWGQRFRANGYRLPGRENEEKTVLESPPPFALRTSHGYTYEHFEHGDESTNSSGFRVHGLDVLSAGVLAPHVSYLMVYPPQLAGSRGVQEQEGTIEMASVVFSGLGSPWLNVRAGRFEPAYAAFSVKRHLTVTPYEV
;
A
#
# COMPACT_ATOMS: atom_id res chain seq x y z
N MET A 1 -12.73 -2.62 -47.59
CA MET A 1 -12.34 -3.73 -46.67
C MET A 1 -11.66 -3.24 -45.38
N LYS A 2 -10.69 -2.32 -45.43
CA LYS A 2 -9.99 -1.82 -44.22
C LYS A 2 -10.90 -1.06 -43.24
N THR A 3 -11.80 -0.21 -43.75
CA THR A 3 -12.78 0.57 -42.96
C THR A 3 -13.79 -0.32 -42.24
N LEU A 4 -14.27 -1.38 -42.89
CA LEU A 4 -15.20 -2.35 -42.31
C LEU A 4 -14.53 -3.16 -41.16
N ARG A 5 -13.26 -3.56 -41.34
CA ARG A 5 -12.49 -4.23 -40.28
C ARG A 5 -12.26 -3.32 -39.06
N LEU A 6 -11.97 -2.04 -39.30
CA LEU A 6 -11.78 -1.07 -38.23
C LEU A 6 -13.06 -0.84 -37.43
N ALA A 7 -14.20 -0.71 -38.11
CA ALA A 7 -15.51 -0.54 -37.48
C ALA A 7 -15.89 -1.75 -36.61
N VAL A 8 -15.62 -2.97 -37.09
CA VAL A 8 -15.88 -4.22 -36.35
C VAL A 8 -14.97 -4.34 -35.11
N LEU A 9 -13.70 -3.98 -35.22
CA LEU A 9 -12.79 -3.98 -34.06
C LEU A 9 -13.21 -2.95 -33.02
N LEU A 10 -13.67 -1.77 -33.46
CA LEU A 10 -14.12 -0.71 -32.54
C LEU A 10 -15.40 -1.14 -31.79
N THR A 11 -16.37 -1.72 -32.49
CA THR A 11 -17.61 -2.20 -31.86
C THR A 11 -17.35 -3.36 -30.90
N LEU A 12 -16.43 -4.28 -31.24
CA LEU A 12 -16.01 -5.35 -30.32
C LEU A 12 -15.29 -4.78 -29.08
N ALA A 13 -14.42 -3.79 -29.25
CA ALA A 13 -13.74 -3.15 -28.13
C ALA A 13 -14.72 -2.43 -27.20
N VAL A 14 -15.70 -1.70 -27.76
CA VAL A 14 -16.75 -1.04 -26.99
C VAL A 14 -17.65 -2.07 -26.29
N ALA A 15 -18.09 -3.12 -26.98
CA ALA A 15 -18.88 -4.18 -26.38
C ALA A 15 -18.14 -4.90 -25.24
N MET A 16 -16.84 -5.14 -25.39
CA MET A 16 -15.98 -5.69 -24.34
C MET A 16 -15.87 -4.74 -23.15
N LEU A 17 -15.64 -3.44 -23.36
CA LEU A 17 -15.64 -2.43 -22.30
C LEU A 17 -16.98 -2.37 -21.53
N LEU A 18 -18.12 -2.46 -22.22
CA LEU A 18 -19.44 -2.50 -21.59
C LEU A 18 -19.71 -3.81 -20.85
N ALA A 19 -19.09 -4.91 -21.24
CA ALA A 19 -19.19 -6.21 -20.56
C ALA A 19 -18.35 -6.27 -19.28
N LEU A 20 -17.26 -5.49 -19.17
CA LEU A 20 -16.46 -5.34 -17.95
C LEU A 20 -17.15 -4.40 -16.92
N ARG A 21 -18.37 -4.74 -16.48
CA ARG A 21 -18.99 -4.01 -15.37
C ARG A 21 -18.11 -4.16 -14.12
N PRO A 22 -17.63 -3.06 -13.50
CA PRO A 22 -16.93 -3.17 -12.24
C PRO A 22 -17.91 -3.69 -11.18
N GLY A 23 -17.73 -4.96 -10.78
CA GLY A 23 -18.39 -5.48 -9.58
C GLY A 23 -17.88 -4.73 -8.34
N PRO A 24 -18.55 -4.85 -7.18
CA PRO A 24 -18.00 -4.34 -5.94
C PRO A 24 -16.59 -4.91 -5.76
N ALA A 25 -15.59 -4.04 -5.91
CA ALA A 25 -14.20 -4.41 -5.73
C ALA A 25 -14.03 -4.77 -4.26
N GLY A 26 -13.99 -6.07 -3.98
CA GLY A 26 -13.67 -6.63 -2.67
C GLY A 26 -12.19 -6.44 -2.34
N ALA A 27 -11.60 -5.30 -2.66
CA ALA A 27 -10.30 -4.92 -2.13
C ALA A 27 -10.50 -4.82 -0.61
N VAL A 28 -10.09 -5.87 0.10
CA VAL A 28 -10.31 -6.00 1.53
C VAL A 28 -9.24 -5.18 2.24
N PRO A 29 -9.53 -4.01 2.84
CA PRO A 29 -8.65 -3.46 3.84
C PRO A 29 -8.74 -4.40 5.05
N VAL A 30 -7.86 -5.40 5.11
CA VAL A 30 -7.88 -6.45 6.14
C VAL A 30 -7.80 -5.83 7.55
N PHE A 31 -7.12 -4.69 7.68
CA PHE A 31 -7.14 -3.85 8.88
C PHE A 31 -8.54 -3.40 9.28
N ALA A 32 -9.29 -2.76 8.38
CA ALA A 32 -10.60 -2.23 8.72
C ALA A 32 -11.60 -3.36 9.04
N ARG A 33 -11.47 -4.51 8.37
CA ARG A 33 -12.27 -5.71 8.64
C ARG A 33 -11.99 -6.36 10.00
N LYS A 34 -10.74 -6.40 10.45
CA LYS A 34 -10.40 -6.90 11.81
C LYS A 34 -11.22 -6.18 12.88
N TYR A 35 -11.46 -4.88 12.68
CA TYR A 35 -12.14 -4.01 13.65
C TYR A 35 -13.62 -3.74 13.33
N GLY A 36 -14.13 -4.22 12.18
CA GLY A 36 -15.48 -3.89 11.71
C GLY A 36 -15.69 -2.39 11.47
N LEU A 37 -14.64 -1.66 11.06
CA LEU A 37 -14.67 -0.22 10.85
C LEU A 37 -14.70 0.13 9.36
N ASN A 38 -15.35 1.24 9.02
CA ASN A 38 -15.29 1.83 7.68
C ASN A 38 -13.95 2.53 7.45
N CYS A 39 -13.49 2.60 6.20
CA CYS A 39 -12.23 3.24 5.82
C CYS A 39 -12.12 4.69 6.31
N THR A 40 -13.23 5.43 6.29
CA THR A 40 -13.34 6.83 6.72
C THR A 40 -13.14 7.04 8.22
N ASN A 41 -13.26 5.98 9.03
CA ASN A 41 -12.91 6.06 10.45
C ASN A 41 -11.40 6.29 10.63
N CYS A 42 -10.56 5.74 9.75
CA CYS A 42 -9.10 5.87 9.83
C CYS A 42 -8.52 6.92 8.87
N HIS A 43 -9.18 7.14 7.73
CA HIS A 43 -8.65 7.92 6.62
C HIS A 43 -9.53 9.14 6.31
N SER A 44 -8.88 10.29 6.09
CA SER A 44 -9.53 11.47 5.50
C SER A 44 -9.56 11.43 3.96
N GLY A 45 -8.76 10.54 3.38
CA GLY A 45 -8.69 10.22 1.96
C GLY A 45 -7.50 9.28 1.78
N PHE A 46 -7.62 8.22 0.98
CA PHE A 46 -6.50 7.30 0.79
C PHE A 46 -5.29 8.04 0.17
N PRO A 47 -4.05 7.92 0.70
CA PRO A 47 -3.57 7.11 1.82
C PRO A 47 -3.44 7.87 3.17
N ARG A 48 -3.91 9.12 3.27
CA ARG A 48 -3.77 9.99 4.44
C ARG A 48 -4.62 9.51 5.62
N LEU A 49 -4.01 9.40 6.79
CA LEU A 49 -4.71 9.13 8.06
C LEU A 49 -5.36 10.40 8.60
N ASN A 50 -6.55 10.27 9.18
CA ASN A 50 -7.16 11.28 10.03
C ASN A 50 -6.62 11.16 11.47
N ASP A 51 -7.06 12.03 12.38
CA ASP A 51 -6.58 12.04 13.77
C ASP A 51 -6.82 10.71 14.50
N TRP A 52 -7.95 10.06 14.22
CA TRP A 52 -8.28 8.76 14.80
C TRP A 52 -7.31 7.68 14.32
N GLY A 53 -7.03 7.62 13.01
CA GLY A 53 -6.08 6.68 12.42
C GLY A 53 -4.64 6.93 12.90
N GLN A 54 -4.27 8.19 13.13
CA GLN A 54 -2.97 8.54 13.70
C GLN A 54 -2.83 8.05 15.15
N ARG A 55 -3.88 8.19 15.97
CA ARG A 55 -3.92 7.66 17.35
C ARG A 55 -3.86 6.14 17.37
N PHE A 56 -4.63 5.46 16.52
CA PHE A 56 -4.57 4.01 16.36
C PHE A 56 -3.14 3.54 16.02
N ARG A 57 -2.47 4.18 15.06
CA ARG A 57 -1.07 3.90 14.70
C ARG A 57 -0.10 4.21 15.84
N ALA A 58 -0.31 5.30 16.60
CA ALA A 58 0.54 5.70 17.71
C ALA A 58 0.40 4.77 18.93
N ASN A 59 -0.79 4.19 19.15
CA ASN A 59 -1.10 3.25 20.23
C ASN A 59 -0.69 1.81 19.93
N GLY A 60 0.09 1.59 18.87
CA GLY A 60 0.56 0.26 18.47
C GLY A 60 -0.50 -0.57 17.74
N TYR A 61 -1.36 0.04 16.93
CA TYR A 61 -2.44 -0.67 16.21
C TYR A 61 -3.45 -1.32 17.16
N ARG A 62 -3.74 -0.61 18.25
CA ARG A 62 -4.76 -0.96 19.24
C ARG A 62 -5.83 0.11 19.22
N LEU A 63 -7.09 -0.29 19.24
CA LEU A 63 -8.21 0.65 19.18
C LEU A 63 -8.17 1.61 20.39
N PRO A 64 -8.19 2.94 20.17
CA PRO A 64 -8.24 3.91 21.26
C PRO A 64 -9.44 3.66 22.19
N GLY A 65 -9.18 3.57 23.50
CA GLY A 65 -10.19 3.30 24.54
C GLY A 65 -10.62 1.83 24.65
N ARG A 66 -10.07 0.94 23.81
CA ARG A 66 -10.31 -0.52 23.84
C ARG A 66 -8.99 -1.29 23.73
N GLU A 67 -7.91 -0.71 24.24
CA GLU A 67 -6.55 -1.26 24.10
C GLU A 67 -6.40 -2.65 24.74
N ASN A 68 -7.20 -2.94 25.77
CA ASN A 68 -7.21 -4.21 26.48
C ASN A 68 -8.07 -5.28 25.80
N GLU A 69 -8.90 -4.92 24.82
CA GLU A 69 -9.74 -5.85 24.05
C GLU A 69 -9.01 -6.38 22.80
N GLU A 70 -7.82 -5.84 22.50
CA GLU A 70 -7.09 -6.19 21.28
C GLU A 70 -6.54 -7.61 21.35
N LYS A 71 -6.94 -8.45 20.40
CA LYS A 71 -6.43 -9.81 20.25
C LYS A 71 -5.00 -9.83 19.74
N THR A 72 -4.20 -10.70 20.33
CA THR A 72 -2.83 -10.97 19.86
C THR A 72 -2.82 -11.68 18.51
N VAL A 73 -1.68 -11.66 17.82
CA VAL A 73 -1.48 -12.37 16.54
C VAL A 73 -1.72 -13.88 16.62
N LEU A 74 -1.62 -14.46 17.83
CA LEU A 74 -1.88 -15.88 18.06
C LEU A 74 -3.37 -16.20 18.12
N GLU A 75 -4.18 -15.26 18.62
CA GLU A 75 -5.64 -15.41 18.75
C GLU A 75 -6.39 -14.96 17.50
N SER A 76 -5.84 -13.99 16.78
CA SER A 76 -6.36 -13.48 15.53
C SER A 76 -5.20 -13.21 14.59
N PRO A 77 -5.13 -13.89 13.43
CA PRO A 77 -4.09 -13.64 12.45
C PRO A 77 -3.96 -12.15 12.16
N PRO A 78 -2.73 -11.63 12.07
CA PRO A 78 -2.52 -10.22 11.84
C PRO A 78 -3.08 -9.81 10.48
N PRO A 79 -3.65 -8.61 10.37
CA PRO A 79 -4.06 -8.10 9.08
C PRO A 79 -2.84 -7.91 8.19
N PHE A 80 -2.99 -8.25 6.91
CA PHE A 80 -2.02 -7.93 5.88
C PHE A 80 -2.67 -7.03 4.82
N ALA A 81 -1.89 -6.14 4.23
CA ALA A 81 -2.31 -5.28 3.13
C ALA A 81 -1.25 -5.28 2.04
N LEU A 82 -1.68 -5.12 0.80
CA LEU A 82 -0.79 -4.97 -0.34
C LEU A 82 -0.85 -3.52 -0.82
N ARG A 83 0.31 -2.89 -0.99
CA ARG A 83 0.44 -1.62 -1.70
C ARG A 83 1.10 -1.93 -3.04
N THR A 84 0.50 -1.50 -4.14
CA THR A 84 1.09 -1.71 -5.47
C THR A 84 0.89 -0.48 -6.34
N SER A 85 1.91 -0.13 -7.11
CA SER A 85 1.86 0.88 -8.16
C SER A 85 1.88 0.16 -9.51
N HIS A 86 0.92 0.49 -10.37
CA HIS A 86 0.81 -0.10 -11.70
C HIS A 86 0.31 0.94 -12.70
N GLY A 87 0.65 0.77 -13.97
CA GLY A 87 0.29 1.73 -15.02
C GLY A 87 0.54 1.19 -16.41
N TYR A 88 -0.03 1.85 -17.41
CA TYR A 88 0.36 1.66 -18.80
C TYR A 88 1.46 2.66 -19.13
N THR A 89 2.61 2.17 -19.56
CA THR A 89 3.80 3.00 -19.80
C THR A 89 4.24 2.84 -21.25
N TYR A 90 4.54 3.97 -21.89
CA TYR A 90 5.15 4.04 -23.21
C TYR A 90 6.49 4.78 -23.08
N GLU A 91 7.57 4.10 -23.39
CA GLU A 91 8.93 4.66 -23.31
C GLU A 91 9.67 4.43 -24.62
N HIS A 92 10.39 5.47 -25.05
CA HIS A 92 11.30 5.45 -26.17
C HIS A 92 12.73 5.41 -25.62
N PHE A 93 13.48 4.38 -25.99
CA PHE A 93 14.86 4.21 -25.58
C PHE A 93 15.78 4.44 -26.78
N GLU A 94 16.79 5.27 -26.60
CA GLU A 94 17.86 5.50 -27.59
C GLU A 94 19.21 5.13 -26.96
N HIS A 95 20.01 4.31 -27.65
CA HIS A 95 21.37 4.00 -27.26
C HIS A 95 22.28 3.93 -28.49
N GLY A 96 23.03 5.01 -28.74
CA GLY A 96 23.80 5.16 -29.97
C GLY A 96 22.86 5.28 -31.18
N ASP A 97 23.10 4.48 -32.22
CA ASP A 97 22.27 4.45 -33.43
C ASP A 97 21.04 3.53 -33.30
N GLU A 98 20.89 2.82 -32.18
CA GLU A 98 19.74 1.95 -31.94
C GLU A 98 18.64 2.68 -31.16
N SER A 99 17.41 2.65 -31.70
CA SER A 99 16.21 3.09 -31.00
C SER A 99 15.24 1.92 -30.81
N THR A 100 14.63 1.83 -29.63
CA THR A 100 13.66 0.78 -29.30
C THR A 100 12.49 1.37 -28.53
N ASN A 101 11.28 1.02 -28.96
CA ASN A 101 10.05 1.38 -28.27
C ASN A 101 9.63 0.28 -27.28
N SER A 102 9.13 0.68 -26.12
CA SER A 102 8.62 -0.23 -25.10
C SER A 102 7.26 0.24 -24.61
N SER A 103 6.20 -0.55 -24.86
CA SER A 103 4.83 -0.23 -24.43
C SER A 103 4.19 -1.42 -23.72
N GLY A 104 3.47 -1.18 -22.61
CA GLY A 104 2.77 -2.24 -21.91
C GLY A 104 2.24 -1.83 -20.54
N PHE A 105 1.34 -2.67 -20.00
CA PHE A 105 0.91 -2.60 -18.60
C PHE A 105 2.03 -3.13 -17.71
N ARG A 106 2.38 -2.37 -16.68
CA ARG A 106 3.53 -2.61 -15.81
C ARG A 106 3.14 -2.45 -14.35
N VAL A 107 3.77 -3.25 -13.51
CA VAL A 107 3.75 -3.11 -12.05
C VAL A 107 5.09 -2.54 -11.65
N HIS A 108 5.08 -1.35 -11.06
CA HIS A 108 6.27 -0.60 -10.65
C HIS A 108 6.69 -0.90 -9.22
N GLY A 109 5.79 -1.43 -8.40
CA GLY A 109 6.09 -1.76 -7.02
C GLY A 109 5.03 -2.64 -6.39
N LEU A 110 5.46 -3.38 -5.38
CA LEU A 110 4.62 -4.24 -4.55
C LEU A 110 5.20 -4.25 -3.15
N ASP A 111 4.39 -3.90 -2.16
CA ASP A 111 4.75 -3.97 -0.76
C ASP A 111 3.71 -4.78 0.00
N VAL A 112 4.19 -5.63 0.91
CA VAL A 112 3.37 -6.37 1.87
C VAL A 112 3.47 -5.66 3.21
N LEU A 113 2.34 -5.19 3.72
CA LEU A 113 2.23 -4.50 5.01
C LEU A 113 1.52 -5.40 6.00
N SER A 114 2.01 -5.47 7.22
CA SER A 114 1.33 -6.15 8.32
C SER A 114 1.65 -5.46 9.65
N ALA A 115 0.66 -5.38 10.53
CA ALA A 115 0.83 -4.78 11.85
C ALA A 115 -0.22 -5.34 12.82
N GLY A 116 0.13 -5.41 14.10
CA GLY A 116 -0.74 -5.97 15.12
C GLY A 116 -0.08 -6.12 16.47
N VAL A 117 -0.76 -6.79 17.38
CA VAL A 117 -0.31 -6.98 18.76
C VAL A 117 0.35 -8.34 18.93
N LEU A 118 1.60 -8.35 19.38
CA LEU A 118 2.35 -9.58 19.67
C LEU A 118 2.03 -10.12 21.06
N ALA A 119 1.96 -9.22 22.05
CA ALA A 119 1.70 -9.52 23.45
C ALA A 119 1.05 -8.29 24.11
N PRO A 120 0.53 -8.38 25.35
CA PRO A 120 0.04 -7.21 26.07
C PRO A 120 1.09 -6.09 26.02
N HIS A 121 0.66 -4.90 25.58
CA HIS A 121 1.52 -3.71 25.44
C HIS A 121 2.66 -3.79 24.41
N VAL A 122 2.78 -4.89 23.65
CA VAL A 122 3.82 -5.07 22.62
C VAL A 122 3.17 -5.27 21.26
N SER A 123 3.48 -4.39 20.32
CA SER A 123 2.91 -4.40 18.97
C SER A 123 3.99 -4.27 17.93
N TYR A 124 3.69 -4.62 16.67
CA TYR A 124 4.65 -4.53 15.57
C TYR A 124 4.06 -3.85 14.35
N LEU A 125 4.96 -3.35 13.49
CA LEU A 125 4.71 -3.00 12.10
C LEU A 125 5.81 -3.64 11.26
N MET A 126 5.43 -4.27 10.16
CA MET A 126 6.32 -4.73 9.12
C MET A 126 5.82 -4.29 7.75
N VAL A 127 6.73 -3.76 6.94
CA VAL A 127 6.51 -3.45 5.52
C VAL A 127 7.67 -4.06 4.75
N TYR A 128 7.34 -5.03 3.90
CA TYR A 128 8.27 -5.80 3.11
C TYR A 128 7.95 -5.66 1.62
N PRO A 129 8.75 -4.90 0.86
CA PRO A 129 8.80 -5.00 -0.60
C PRO A 129 9.56 -6.27 -1.02
N PRO A 130 8.88 -7.29 -1.60
CA PRO A 130 9.59 -8.38 -2.28
C PRO A 130 10.43 -7.87 -3.44
N GLN A 131 11.45 -8.64 -3.83
CA GLN A 131 12.23 -8.30 -5.02
C GLN A 131 11.36 -8.41 -6.28
N LEU A 132 11.35 -7.37 -7.10
CA LEU A 132 10.74 -7.38 -8.42
C LEU A 132 11.83 -7.14 -9.45
N ALA A 133 12.07 -8.14 -10.29
CA ALA A 133 13.04 -8.01 -11.36
C ALA A 133 12.69 -6.84 -12.27
N GLY A 134 13.68 -5.98 -12.54
CA GLY A 134 13.52 -4.90 -13.49
C GLY A 134 13.25 -5.44 -14.90
N SER A 135 12.56 -4.64 -15.71
CA SER A 135 12.40 -4.90 -17.14
C SER A 135 12.52 -3.58 -17.90
N ARG A 136 12.57 -3.59 -19.25
CA ARG A 136 12.63 -2.35 -20.03
C ARG A 136 11.41 -1.46 -19.72
N GLY A 137 11.65 -0.37 -18.99
CA GLY A 137 10.66 0.60 -18.52
C GLY A 137 10.02 0.29 -17.17
N VAL A 138 10.62 -0.62 -16.40
CA VAL A 138 10.30 -0.83 -14.97
C VAL A 138 11.62 -0.96 -14.22
N GLN A 139 11.89 -0.02 -13.31
CA GLN A 139 13.04 -0.12 -12.41
C GLN A 139 12.89 -1.35 -11.50
N GLU A 140 14.00 -2.04 -11.24
CA GLU A 140 14.03 -3.12 -10.26
C GLU A 140 13.63 -2.60 -8.87
N GLN A 141 12.78 -3.37 -8.19
CA GLN A 141 12.52 -3.17 -6.76
C GLN A 141 13.43 -4.11 -5.98
N GLU A 142 14.37 -3.55 -5.23
CA GLU A 142 15.21 -4.33 -4.33
C GLU A 142 14.38 -4.99 -3.22
N GLY A 143 14.60 -6.28 -2.98
CA GLY A 143 13.95 -7.03 -1.91
C GLY A 143 14.54 -6.70 -0.54
N THR A 144 14.20 -5.55 0.04
CA THR A 144 14.73 -5.09 1.33
C THR A 144 13.62 -4.74 2.31
N ILE A 145 13.83 -4.91 3.62
CA ILE A 145 12.82 -4.53 4.62
C ILE A 145 12.66 -3.01 4.64
N GLU A 146 11.53 -2.48 4.18
CA GLU A 146 11.22 -1.03 4.19
C GLU A 146 11.05 -0.54 5.63
N MET A 147 10.19 -1.22 6.40
CA MET A 147 9.95 -0.91 7.80
C MET A 147 9.81 -2.20 8.62
N ALA A 148 10.42 -2.21 9.79
CA ALA A 148 10.23 -3.23 10.82
C ALA A 148 10.42 -2.55 12.17
N SER A 149 9.34 -2.42 12.94
CA SER A 149 9.38 -1.75 14.24
C SER A 149 8.50 -2.43 15.25
N VAL A 150 8.90 -2.34 16.51
CA VAL A 150 8.14 -2.77 17.68
C VAL A 150 7.71 -1.54 18.46
N VAL A 151 6.48 -1.56 18.97
CA VAL A 151 5.90 -0.51 19.81
C VAL A 151 5.58 -1.08 21.17
N PHE A 152 6.22 -0.52 22.20
CA PHE A 152 5.91 -0.73 23.59
C PHE A 152 4.99 0.39 24.05
N SER A 153 3.79 0.05 24.51
CA SER A 153 2.76 1.05 24.77
C SER A 153 2.35 1.10 26.23
N GLY A 154 2.05 2.27 26.76
CA GLY A 154 1.60 2.41 28.14
C GLY A 154 2.72 2.22 29.17
N LEU A 155 3.96 2.64 28.86
CA LEU A 155 5.11 2.45 29.75
C LEU A 155 5.02 3.39 30.96
N GLY A 156 4.53 2.89 32.09
CA GLY A 156 4.33 3.67 33.33
C GLY A 156 3.20 4.71 33.26
N SER A 157 2.71 5.05 32.07
CA SER A 157 1.58 5.94 31.82
C SER A 157 0.91 5.57 30.50
N PRO A 158 -0.43 5.67 30.39
CA PRO A 158 -1.16 5.39 29.14
C PRO A 158 -0.77 6.31 27.97
N TRP A 159 -0.08 7.42 28.22
CA TRP A 159 0.36 8.37 27.19
C TRP A 159 1.78 8.12 26.68
N LEU A 160 2.56 7.26 27.35
CA LEU A 160 3.95 7.00 26.97
C LEU A 160 4.05 5.71 26.16
N ASN A 161 4.37 5.86 24.87
CA ASN A 161 4.69 4.77 23.96
C ASN A 161 6.12 4.94 23.44
N VAL A 162 6.86 3.85 23.37
CA VAL A 162 8.22 3.79 22.80
C VAL A 162 8.19 2.91 21.56
N ARG A 163 8.70 3.42 20.44
CA ARG A 163 8.84 2.68 19.19
C ARG A 163 10.32 2.51 18.86
N ALA A 164 10.73 1.29 18.56
CA ALA A 164 12.10 0.94 18.18
C ALA A 164 12.13 0.12 16.89
N GLY A 165 13.15 0.32 16.06
CA GLY A 165 13.37 -0.40 14.80
C GLY A 165 13.59 0.54 13.61
N ARG A 166 13.35 0.02 12.39
CA ARG A 166 13.39 0.77 11.13
C ARG A 166 11.98 1.26 10.81
N PHE A 167 11.73 2.57 10.91
CA PHE A 167 10.43 3.17 10.60
C PHE A 167 10.59 4.62 10.13
N GLU A 168 9.61 5.10 9.38
CA GLU A 168 9.56 6.52 9.02
C GLU A 168 9.11 7.37 10.23
N PRO A 169 9.73 8.54 10.47
CA PRO A 169 9.27 9.49 11.47
C PRO A 169 7.79 9.86 11.28
N ALA A 170 7.05 9.95 12.38
CA ALA A 170 5.58 10.07 12.37
C ALA A 170 5.02 11.31 11.65
N TYR A 171 5.86 12.33 11.45
CA TYR A 171 5.52 13.67 10.93
C TYR A 171 6.27 14.05 9.64
N ALA A 172 6.64 13.09 8.79
CA ALA A 172 7.08 13.44 7.45
C ALA A 172 5.86 13.84 6.60
N ALA A 173 5.71 15.13 6.30
CA ALA A 173 4.74 15.63 5.33
C ALA A 173 4.96 15.03 3.93
N PHE A 174 6.17 14.55 3.66
CA PHE A 174 6.60 13.90 2.43
C PHE A 174 7.26 12.57 2.78
N SER A 175 6.53 11.46 2.59
CA SER A 175 7.14 10.13 2.56
C SER A 175 7.48 9.81 1.12
N VAL A 176 8.74 9.47 0.85
CA VAL A 176 9.19 9.02 -0.47
C VAL A 176 8.40 7.79 -0.93
N LYS A 177 7.87 7.01 0.02
CA LYS A 177 7.12 5.76 -0.23
C LYS A 177 5.60 5.95 -0.20
N ARG A 178 5.08 7.04 0.38
CA ARG A 178 3.63 7.38 0.39
C ARG A 178 3.42 8.69 -0.37
N HIS A 179 3.82 8.69 -1.63
CA HIS A 179 3.60 9.79 -2.56
C HIS A 179 2.20 9.66 -3.20
N LEU A 180 1.61 10.80 -3.56
CA LEU A 180 0.30 10.86 -4.27
C LEU A 180 0.47 10.81 -5.79
N THR A 181 1.70 10.96 -6.26
CA THR A 181 2.12 10.94 -7.65
C THR A 181 2.74 9.58 -7.98
N VAL A 182 3.14 9.36 -9.24
CA VAL A 182 3.97 8.20 -9.65
C VAL A 182 5.46 8.51 -9.56
N THR A 183 5.82 9.79 -9.54
CA THR A 183 7.18 10.26 -9.31
C THR A 183 7.43 10.46 -7.81
N PRO A 184 8.63 10.11 -7.31
CA PRO A 184 9.03 10.49 -5.96
C PRO A 184 8.95 12.02 -5.82
N TYR A 185 8.65 12.51 -4.62
CA TYR A 185 8.91 13.91 -4.32
C TYR A 185 10.42 14.13 -4.40
N GLU A 186 10.86 15.06 -5.25
CA GLU A 186 12.24 15.55 -5.24
C GLU A 186 12.47 16.21 -3.87
N VAL A 187 13.40 15.67 -3.09
CA VAL A 187 13.83 16.22 -1.79
C VAL A 187 15.32 16.48 -1.84
#